data_AF-A0A1C4W411-F1
#
_entry.id   AF-A0A1C4W411-F1
#
_cell.length_a   1.000
_cell.length_b   1.000
_cell.length_c   1.000
_cell.angle_alpha   90.00
_cell.angle_beta   90.00
_cell.angle_gamma   90.00
#
_symmetry.space_group_name_H-M   'P 1'
#
loop_
_entity.id
_entity.type
_entity.pdbx_description
1 polymer ?
#
loop_
_entity_poly.entity_id
_entity_poly.type
_entity_poly.pdbx_seq_one_letter_code
_entity_poly.pdbx_strand_id
1 'polypeptide(L)' 'MGDDVILRLGRATAEDLCVALFEVGEHIAAGAAITPPTAEEVERLGTLLRDLGHALGRCCSPYCDHL' A
#
# COMPACT_ATOMS: atom_id res chain seq x y z
N MET A 1 7.08 11.76 18.75
CA MET A 1 5.69 11.32 18.52
C MET A 1 5.44 11.54 17.05
N GLY A 2 5.43 10.46 16.27
CA GLY A 2 5.31 10.55 14.82
C GLY A 2 3.89 10.93 14.43
N ASP A 3 3.74 11.71 13.37
CA ASP A 3 2.43 12.10 12.84
C ASP A 3 1.64 10.85 12.43
N ASP A 4 0.55 10.57 13.13
CA ASP A 4 -0.32 9.44 12.79
C ASP A 4 -0.98 9.68 11.42
N VAL A 5 -0.77 8.75 10.50
CA VAL A 5 -1.36 8.80 9.16
C VAL A 5 -2.69 8.06 9.18
N ILE A 6 -3.81 8.79 9.20
CA ILE A 6 -5.16 8.21 9.16
C ILE A 6 -5.60 7.98 7.70
N LEU A 7 -5.87 6.72 7.34
CA LEU A 7 -6.47 6.35 6.06
C LEU A 7 -7.99 6.18 6.23
N ARG A 8 -8.78 6.99 5.52
CA ARG A 8 -10.25 6.89 5.55
C ARG A 8 -10.73 5.99 4.42
N LEU A 9 -11.17 4.79 4.77
CA LEU A 9 -11.68 3.80 3.83
C LEU A 9 -13.20 3.61 4.01
N GLY A 10 -13.87 3.21 2.92
CA GLY A 10 -15.20 2.62 3.04
C GLY A 10 -15.12 1.29 3.79
N ARG A 11 -16.20 0.88 4.45
CA ARG A 11 -16.21 -0.35 5.28
C ARG A 11 -15.75 -1.59 4.51
N ALA A 12 -16.31 -1.83 3.32
CA ALA A 12 -15.96 -2.99 2.50
C ALA A 12 -14.45 -3.00 2.17
N THR A 13 -13.90 -1.88 1.71
CA THR A 13 -12.47 -1.74 1.42
C THR A 13 -11.60 -1.92 2.67
N ALA A 14 -12.07 -1.48 3.84
CA ALA A 14 -11.36 -1.67 5.09
C ALA A 14 -11.32 -3.15 5.51
N GLU A 15 -12.43 -3.88 5.32
CA GLU A 15 -12.52 -5.32 5.57
C GLU A 15 -11.60 -6.11 4.63
N ASP A 16 -11.64 -5.82 3.33
CA ASP A 16 -10.78 -6.44 2.32
C ASP A 16 -9.29 -6.22 2.63
N LEU A 17 -8.92 -4.98 3.00
CA LEU A 17 -7.55 -4.68 3.40
C LEU A 17 -7.12 -5.44 4.66
N CYS A 18 -8.02 -5.58 5.63
CA CYS A 18 -7.73 -6.31 6.86
C CYS A 18 -7.43 -7.79 6.59
N VAL A 19 -8.22 -8.42 5.71
CA VAL A 19 -8.01 -9.82 5.28
C VAL A 19 -6.68 -9.96 4.55
N ALA A 20 -6.40 -9.08 3.59
CA ALA A 20 -5.14 -9.14 2.83
C ALA A 20 -3.91 -9.01 3.74
N LEU A 21 -3.94 -8.09 4.71
CA LEU A 21 -2.84 -7.92 5.67
C LEU A 21 -2.68 -9.14 6.57
N PHE A 22 -3.79 -9.76 7.00
CA PHE A 22 -3.76 -10.97 7.80
C PHE A 22 -3.15 -12.15 7.04
N GLU A 23 -3.59 -12.39 5.80
CA GLU A 23 -3.08 -13.47 4.95
C GLU A 23 -1.59 -13.31 4.64
N VAL A 24 -1.14 -12.07 4.36
CA VAL A 24 0.29 -11.76 4.19
C VAL A 24 1.07 -12.06 5.48
N GLY A 25 0.51 -11.70 6.64
CA GLY A 25 1.11 -12.01 7.94
C GLY A 25 1.26 -13.51 8.18
N GLU A 26 0.21 -14.29 7.92
CA GLU A 26 0.24 -15.76 8.04
C GLU A 26 1.26 -16.38 7.09
N HIS A 27 1.37 -15.89 5.85
CA HIS A 27 2.36 -16.37 4.88
C HIS A 27 3.79 -16.13 5.37
N ILE A 28 4.07 -14.93 5.91
CA ILE A 28 5.38 -14.60 6.51
C ILE A 28 5.64 -15.44 7.75
N ALA A 29 4.65 -15.60 8.64
CA ALA A 29 4.77 -16.37 9.88
C ALA A 29 5.01 -17.87 9.61
N ALA A 30 4.43 -18.40 8.54
CA ALA A 30 4.68 -19.75 8.05
C ALA A 30 6.09 -19.93 7.43
N GLY A 31 6.90 -18.87 7.35
CA GLY A 31 8.21 -18.88 6.73
C GLY A 31 8.15 -19.04 5.21
N ALA A 32 6.98 -18.86 4.61
CA ALA A 32 6.83 -18.91 3.17
C ALA A 32 7.40 -17.62 2.58
N ALA A 33 8.36 -17.78 1.67
CA ALA A 33 8.90 -16.63 0.96
C ALA A 33 7.77 -15.96 0.18
N ILE A 34 7.58 -14.66 0.39
CA ILE A 34 6.86 -13.85 -0.59
C ILE A 34 7.83 -13.69 -1.75
N THR A 35 7.47 -14.27 -2.90
CA THR A 35 8.25 -14.09 -4.13
C THR A 35 8.41 -12.59 -4.36
N PRO A 36 9.65 -12.09 -4.51
CA PRO A 36 9.86 -10.70 -4.82
C PRO A 36 9.03 -10.35 -6.06
N PRO A 37 8.20 -9.30 -6.01
CA PRO A 37 7.44 -8.88 -7.18
C PRO A 37 8.41 -8.54 -8.32
N THR A 38 7.99 -8.83 -9.54
CA THR A 38 8.68 -8.40 -10.74
C THR A 38 8.71 -6.87 -10.81
N ALA A 39 9.64 -6.31 -11.58
CA ALA A 39 9.72 -4.85 -11.78
C ALA A 39 8.39 -4.26 -12.27
N GLU A 40 7.68 -4.99 -13.13
CA GLU A 40 6.37 -4.59 -13.65
C GLU A 40 5.29 -4.58 -12.56
N GLU A 41 5.26 -5.59 -11.68
CA GLU A 41 4.31 -5.62 -10.56
C GLU A 41 4.59 -4.50 -9.56
N VAL A 42 5.86 -4.20 -9.29
CA VAL A 42 6.28 -3.06 -8.47
C VAL A 42 5.82 -1.74 -9.08
N GLU A 43 6.01 -1.56 -10.40
CA GLU A 43 5.61 -0.35 -11.10
C GLU A 43 4.08 -0.15 -11.11
N ARG A 44 3.32 -1.22 -11.35
CA ARG A 44 1.85 -1.20 -11.27
C ARG A 44 1.37 -0.85 -9.86
N LEU A 45 1.94 -1.49 -8.83
CA LEU A 45 1.58 -1.20 -7.44
C LEU A 45 1.96 0.24 -7.06
N GLY A 46 3.14 0.70 -7.46
CA GLY A 46 3.59 2.09 -7.25
C GLY A 46 2.66 3.10 -7.91
N THR A 47 2.18 2.82 -9.11
CA THR A 47 1.20 3.65 -9.83
C THR A 47 -0.13 3.68 -9.09
N LEU A 48 -0.66 2.52 -8.67
CA LEU A 48 -1.91 2.44 -7.93
C LEU A 48 -1.84 3.20 -6.59
N LEU A 49 -0.73 3.07 -5.86
CA LEU A 49 -0.53 3.80 -4.60
C LEU A 49 -0.39 5.32 -4.83
N ARG A 50 0.25 5.73 -5.93
CA ARG A 50 0.35 7.13 -6.34
C ARG A 50 -1.02 7.72 -6.69
N ASP A 51 -1.79 7.02 -7.50
CA ASP A 51 -3.14 7.42 -7.90
C ASP A 51 -4.09 7.48 -6.70
N LEU A 52 -3.98 6.52 -5.78
CA LEU A 52 -4.67 6.56 -4.50
C LEU A 52 -4.25 7.80 -3.69
N GLY A 53 -2.96 8.12 -3.63
CA GLY A 53 -2.44 9.34 -3.00
C GLY A 53 -3.07 10.61 -3.60
N HIS A 54 -3.13 10.70 -4.93
CA HIS A 54 -3.77 11.81 -5.63
C HIS A 54 -5.28 11.89 -5.35
N ALA A 55 -5.99 10.76 -5.42
CA ALA A 55 -7.43 10.69 -5.14
C ALA A 55 -7.77 11.08 -3.70
N LEU A 56 -6.87 10.80 -2.75
CA LEU A 56 -6.98 11.22 -1.36
C LEU A 56 -6.56 12.68 -1.11
N GLY A 57 -6.25 13.44 -2.15
CA GLY A 57 -5.83 14.85 -2.05
C GLY A 57 -4.42 15.03 -1.48
N ARG A 58 -3.62 13.95 -1.41
CA ARG A 58 -2.18 14.03 -1.10
C ARG A 58 -1.42 14.38 -2.37
N CYS A 59 -1.70 15.55 -2.92
CA CYS A 59 -0.84 16.12 -3.94
C CYS A 59 0.52 16.37 -3.29
N CYS A 60 1.52 15.63 -3.74
CA CYS A 60 2.94 15.95 -3.60
C CYS A 60 3.43 16.04 -2.14
N SER A 61 3.99 14.92 -1.65
CA SER A 61 5.14 15.07 -0.76
C SER A 61 6.25 15.78 -1.56
N PRO A 62 7.06 16.68 -0.97
CA PRO A 62 8.15 17.39 -1.66
C PRO A 62 9.21 16.49 -2.33
N TYR A 63 9.08 15.17 -2.21
CA TYR A 63 9.91 14.17 -2.87
C TYR A 63 9.36 13.66 -4.21
N CYS A 64 8.21 14.16 -4.68
CA CYS A 64 7.63 13.74 -5.97
C CYS A 64 8.34 14.31 -7.21
N ASP A 65 9.18 15.34 -7.08
CA ASP A 65 9.81 16.03 -8.23
C ASP A 65 11.24 15.59 -8.56
N HIS A 66 11.66 14.38 -8.16
CA HIS A 66 12.98 13.86 -8.52
C HIS A 66 12.92 12.41 -9.01
N LEU A 67 12.40 12.21 -10.22
CA LEU A 67 12.86 11.20 -11.18
C LEU A 67 12.32 11.51 -12.58
#